data_AF-A0A493U1K4-F1
#
_entry.id   AF-A0A493U1K4-F1
#
_cell.length_a   1.000
_cell.length_b   1.000
_cell.length_c   1.000
_cell.angle_alpha   90.00
_cell.angle_beta   90.00
_cell.angle_gamma   90.00
#
_symmetry.space_group_name_H-M   'P 1'
#
loop_
_entity.id
_entity.type
_entity.pdbx_description
1 polymer ?
#
loop_
_entity_poly.entity_id
_entity_poly.type
_entity_poly.pdbx_seq_one_letter_code
_entity_poly.pdbx_strand_id
1 'polypeptide(L)'
;MSHPKQLPELPPIPASSSATPSDLYQFVLKRRCYPRLMQQASWTLAAPFKEQSHYRSPSDSIANNYTPTARDLKLKNLHKLTSSSMTRTSLGSADTPTLLNSLDLISLCVPAHMPELHVIHYTDNQPLTPEEQFVIMHLHEEEINKKENSPSSNDIERYCYYIHNGVQEDMLAPQDKEVMNVILKQIPAHLLANPYLENSLVCLKEEIKADYLISLMKAIVDYILMDPAERERLLIRSTPRPFPQRVIRAPVPWHSSYEEAKSWNENSLFTVNPLMYTLQQLWLSEYSYLRFVRTEEMLCGDLPLLPTEFVDVIQRHCVEAREILQNKWIPTCASIFLDEKRKWIHFAPQNDYDSPQRIESYFSSVATLMSLQLRGMVVNSLEDLLAFFMIYKDGSDFTEPYQDMKFFVPQMLIVKLNVEEPKIVFEPSLKECWDLISHCFREILRSAEELPKVEKILFPQLKRDDLTLRTVKPDELLFSDYVNKLEMIFESNILGPQKYLNVYKKYSNLLNNNAQQDVTDFLKEDHSLRIDSLTKLKREIMSMHVTVPLAMFCLDAVQLNEELCIRTQNLKDRLTEFEVMENRESNKRYMLLSCMIVAVCMD
;
A
#
# COMPACT_ATOMS: atom_id res chain seq x y z
N MET A 1 58.97 5.71 20.40
CA MET A 1 59.09 7.14 20.06
C MET A 1 58.02 7.47 19.03
N SER A 2 57.31 8.58 19.26
CA SER A 2 56.39 9.31 18.35
C SER A 2 55.25 8.55 17.68
N HIS A 3 54.04 8.72 18.23
CA HIS A 3 52.78 8.67 17.48
C HIS A 3 52.88 9.48 16.18
N PRO A 4 52.29 9.05 15.06
CA PRO A 4 52.20 9.88 13.87
C PRO A 4 51.41 11.13 14.25
N LYS A 5 52.05 12.30 14.15
CA LYS A 5 51.48 13.60 14.45
C LYS A 5 50.11 13.72 13.75
N GLN A 6 49.03 13.66 14.53
CA GLN A 6 47.78 14.27 14.11
C GLN A 6 48.11 15.72 13.75
N LEU A 7 47.75 16.13 12.53
CA LEU A 7 47.88 17.52 12.09
C LEU A 7 47.25 18.44 13.15
N PRO A 8 47.85 19.61 13.48
CA PRO A 8 47.31 20.53 14.46
C PRO A 8 45.83 20.84 14.18
N GLU A 9 45.00 20.94 15.23
CA GLU A 9 43.62 21.37 15.05
C GLU A 9 43.57 22.77 14.44
N LEU A 10 42.78 22.92 13.39
CA LEU A 10 42.49 24.23 12.83
C LEU A 10 41.73 25.04 13.89
N PRO A 11 42.06 26.33 14.09
CA PRO A 11 41.35 27.16 15.06
C PRO A 11 39.86 27.22 14.72
N PRO A 12 38.96 27.10 15.71
CA PRO A 12 37.53 27.16 15.48
C PRO A 12 37.14 28.52 14.89
N ILE A 13 36.23 28.52 13.91
CA ILE A 13 35.67 29.76 13.34
C ILE A 13 34.89 30.48 14.47
N PRO A 14 35.09 31.78 14.69
CA PRO A 14 34.35 32.53 15.71
C PRO A 14 32.84 32.43 15.49
N ALA A 15 32.08 32.14 16.55
CA ALA A 15 30.62 31.99 16.50
C ALA A 15 29.86 33.26 16.03
N SER A 16 30.54 34.39 15.90
CA SER A 16 29.99 35.67 15.45
C SER A 16 29.99 35.87 13.92
N SER A 17 30.56 34.94 13.13
CA SER A 17 30.52 35.04 11.66
C SER A 17 29.50 34.08 11.06
N SER A 18 28.37 34.61 10.57
CA SER A 18 27.39 33.89 9.73
C SER A 18 27.87 33.70 8.28
N ALA A 19 29.13 33.99 7.98
CA ALA A 19 29.72 33.88 6.65
C ALA A 19 30.21 32.45 6.39
N THR A 20 29.97 31.95 5.18
CA THR A 20 30.56 30.70 4.68
C THR A 20 32.08 30.73 4.83
N PRO A 21 32.72 29.64 5.29
CA PRO A 21 34.17 29.60 5.46
C PRO A 21 34.87 29.87 4.12
N SER A 22 36.02 30.57 4.13
CA SER A 22 36.80 30.82 2.91
C SER A 22 37.12 29.52 2.14
N ASP A 23 37.19 29.59 0.82
CA ASP A 23 37.47 28.43 -0.05
C ASP A 23 38.74 27.68 0.35
N LEU A 24 39.78 28.43 0.79
CA LEU A 24 41.02 27.85 1.29
C LEU A 24 40.79 27.06 2.59
N TYR A 25 39.98 27.58 3.52
CA TYR A 25 39.66 26.89 4.77
C TYR A 25 38.81 25.63 4.50
N GLN A 26 37.82 25.71 3.61
CA GLN A 26 37.04 24.55 3.19
C GLN A 26 37.91 23.48 2.50
N PHE A 27 38.86 23.91 1.66
CA PHE A 27 39.80 23.02 0.99
C PHE A 27 40.75 22.31 1.96
N VAL A 28 41.28 23.02 2.96
CA VAL A 28 42.15 22.43 3.99
C VAL A 28 41.34 21.49 4.90
N LEU A 29 40.10 21.85 5.26
CA LEU A 29 39.19 20.96 6.00
C LEU A 29 38.91 19.68 5.21
N LYS A 30 38.56 19.78 3.92
CA LYS A 30 38.28 18.62 3.06
C LYS A 30 39.50 17.69 2.96
N ARG A 31 40.72 18.24 2.82
CA ARG A 31 41.97 17.47 2.80
C ARG A 31 42.34 16.84 4.13
N ARG A 32 41.89 17.41 5.25
CA ARG A 32 42.03 16.81 6.58
C ARG A 32 41.07 15.64 6.75
N CYS A 33 39.81 15.79 6.32
CA CYS A 33 38.80 14.74 6.39
C CYS A 33 39.11 13.56 5.46
N TYR A 34 39.61 13.86 4.25
CA TYR A 34 39.99 12.88 3.23
C TYR A 34 41.42 13.11 2.74
N PRO A 35 42.42 12.47 3.40
CA PRO A 35 43.80 12.47 2.93
C PRO A 35 43.94 11.97 1.50
N ARG A 36 44.92 12.47 0.75
CA ARG A 36 45.11 12.07 -0.66
C ARG A 36 45.42 10.58 -0.79
N LEU A 37 44.84 9.97 -1.83
CA LEU A 37 45.13 8.59 -2.23
C LEU A 37 46.34 8.55 -3.18
N MET A 38 46.37 9.44 -4.17
CA MET A 38 47.38 9.51 -5.22
C MET A 38 48.30 10.72 -5.07
N GLN A 39 49.52 10.62 -5.63
CA GLN A 39 50.45 11.75 -5.73
C GLN A 39 49.99 12.73 -6.82
N GLN A 40 50.21 14.04 -6.59
CA GLN A 40 49.84 15.08 -7.56
C GLN A 40 50.92 15.29 -8.65
N ALA A 41 52.18 15.06 -8.29
CA ALA A 41 53.31 15.17 -9.20
C ALA A 41 54.23 13.96 -8.97
N SER A 42 54.16 13.00 -9.89
CA SER A 42 54.95 11.77 -9.87
C SER A 42 55.46 11.44 -11.26
N TRP A 43 56.57 10.71 -11.34
CA TRP A 43 57.15 10.24 -12.60
C TRP A 43 56.33 9.09 -13.24
N THR A 44 55.54 8.38 -12.44
CA THR A 44 54.61 7.33 -12.89
C THR A 44 53.17 7.81 -12.70
N LEU A 45 52.31 7.52 -13.67
CA LEU A 45 50.86 7.72 -13.54
C LEU A 45 50.33 6.86 -12.39
N ALA A 46 49.28 7.35 -11.73
CA ALA A 46 48.64 6.66 -10.63
C ALA A 46 49.62 6.21 -9.51
N ALA A 47 50.62 7.01 -9.17
CA ALA A 47 51.51 6.70 -8.05
C ALA A 47 50.76 6.87 -6.70
N PRO A 48 50.69 5.83 -5.84
CA PRO A 48 50.08 5.94 -4.52
C PRO A 48 50.82 6.93 -3.61
N PHE A 49 50.10 7.65 -2.77
CA PHE A 49 50.67 8.62 -1.84
C PHE A 49 51.68 7.99 -0.87
N LYS A 50 51.44 6.74 -0.43
CA LYS A 50 52.30 6.01 0.51
C LYS A 50 53.77 5.89 0.08
N GLU A 51 54.04 5.86 -1.23
CA GLU A 51 55.41 5.74 -1.76
C GLU A 51 56.29 6.95 -1.39
N GLN A 52 55.72 8.11 -1.04
CA GLN A 52 56.49 9.27 -0.58
C GLN A 52 57.22 9.02 0.76
N SER A 53 56.73 8.08 1.56
CA SER A 53 57.37 7.70 2.83
C SER A 53 58.63 6.84 2.64
N HIS A 54 58.86 6.35 1.42
CA HIS A 54 59.98 5.48 1.08
C HIS A 54 60.98 6.18 0.16
N TYR A 55 62.27 6.09 0.48
CA TYR A 55 63.33 6.56 -0.42
C TYR A 55 63.65 5.49 -1.47
N ARG A 56 62.78 5.37 -2.49
CA ARG A 56 62.86 4.38 -3.57
C ARG A 56 62.82 5.06 -4.94
N SER A 57 63.55 4.51 -5.89
CA SER A 57 63.38 4.90 -7.30
C SER A 57 62.06 4.31 -7.84
N PRO A 58 61.47 4.89 -8.90
CA PRO A 58 60.27 4.31 -9.53
C PRO A 58 60.45 2.84 -9.95
N SER A 59 61.68 2.44 -10.31
CA SER A 59 62.01 1.06 -10.66
C SER A 59 62.05 0.12 -9.43
N ASP A 60 62.39 0.64 -8.25
CA ASP A 60 62.41 -0.14 -7.00
C ASP A 60 61.01 -0.29 -6.38
N SER A 61 60.02 0.51 -6.79
CA SER A 61 58.63 0.41 -6.32
C SER A 61 57.71 -0.37 -7.28
N ILE A 62 58.18 -0.74 -8.47
CA ILE A 62 57.32 -1.33 -9.50
C ILE A 62 56.72 -2.68 -9.09
N ALA A 63 57.46 -3.48 -8.33
CA ALA A 63 57.01 -4.78 -7.85
C ALA A 63 55.81 -4.65 -6.88
N ASN A 64 55.71 -3.52 -6.18
CA ASN A 64 54.58 -3.18 -5.31
C ASN A 64 53.28 -2.91 -6.08
N ASN A 65 53.28 -2.78 -7.40
CA ASN A 65 52.05 -2.66 -8.19
C ASN A 65 51.45 -4.04 -8.54
N TYR A 66 52.22 -5.12 -8.39
CA TYR A 66 51.78 -6.48 -8.72
C TYR A 66 51.32 -7.24 -7.48
N THR A 67 52.03 -7.12 -6.36
CA THR A 67 51.60 -7.69 -5.08
C THR A 67 52.19 -6.93 -3.88
N PRO A 68 51.42 -6.69 -2.80
CA PRO A 68 51.94 -6.09 -1.57
C PRO A 68 53.12 -6.87 -0.95
N THR A 69 53.19 -8.18 -1.18
CA THR A 69 54.29 -9.04 -0.68
C THR A 69 55.63 -8.73 -1.35
N ALA A 70 55.60 -8.16 -2.55
CA ALA A 70 56.78 -7.80 -3.33
C ALA A 70 57.26 -6.38 -3.08
N ARG A 71 56.62 -5.64 -2.15
CA ARG A 71 56.89 -4.22 -1.93
C ARG A 71 58.35 -3.93 -1.60
N ASP A 72 59.08 -4.84 -0.96
CA ASP A 72 60.47 -4.61 -0.54
C ASP A 72 61.51 -5.11 -1.55
N LEU A 73 61.09 -5.65 -2.70
CA LEU A 73 61.96 -6.10 -3.78
C LEU A 73 62.57 -4.91 -4.53
N LYS A 74 63.88 -4.71 -4.36
CA LYS A 74 64.65 -3.67 -5.08
C LYS A 74 65.30 -4.25 -6.33
N LEU A 75 65.40 -3.45 -7.40
CA LEU A 75 65.95 -3.90 -8.68
C LEU A 75 67.41 -4.37 -8.54
N LYS A 76 68.18 -3.73 -7.66
CA LYS A 76 69.56 -4.12 -7.33
C LYS A 76 69.69 -5.49 -6.64
N ASN A 77 68.61 -5.99 -6.04
CA ASN A 77 68.57 -7.29 -5.36
C ASN A 77 68.07 -8.41 -6.29
N LEU A 78 67.60 -8.07 -7.50
CA LEU A 78 67.20 -9.05 -8.49
C LEU A 78 68.45 -9.56 -9.22
N HIS A 79 68.68 -10.87 -9.17
CA HIS A 79 69.73 -11.50 -9.94
C HIS A 79 69.48 -11.26 -11.43
N LYS A 80 70.43 -10.62 -12.13
CA LYS A 80 70.42 -10.59 -13.59
C LYS A 80 70.55 -12.04 -14.05
N LEU A 81 69.47 -12.60 -14.59
CA LEU A 81 69.54 -13.83 -15.36
C LEU A 81 70.47 -13.55 -16.54
N THR A 82 71.74 -13.93 -16.43
CA THR A 82 72.63 -14.05 -17.58
C THR A 82 71.94 -15.03 -18.50
N SER A 83 71.50 -14.55 -19.66
CA SER A 83 70.82 -15.35 -20.66
C SER A 83 71.75 -16.45 -21.16
N SER A 84 71.75 -17.60 -20.49
CA SER A 84 72.23 -18.83 -21.09
C SER A 84 71.20 -19.22 -22.15
N SER A 85 71.63 -19.07 -23.40
CA SER A 85 71.13 -19.75 -24.60
C SER A 85 70.07 -20.81 -24.34
N MET A 86 68.94 -20.66 -25.03
CA MET A 86 67.91 -21.70 -25.13
C MET A 86 68.54 -23.07 -25.43
N THR A 87 68.28 -24.03 -24.55
CA THR A 87 68.20 -25.45 -24.91
C THR A 87 66.98 -26.01 -24.21
N ARG A 88 65.93 -26.24 -25.01
CA ARG A 88 64.80 -27.08 -24.63
C ARG A 88 65.33 -28.49 -24.38
N THR A 89 65.18 -28.99 -23.16
CA THR A 89 65.17 -30.43 -22.91
C THR A 89 64.10 -30.74 -21.87
N SER A 90 63.17 -31.58 -22.29
CA SER A 90 62.09 -32.18 -21.52
C SER A 90 62.62 -33.18 -20.49
N LEU A 91 62.19 -33.04 -19.24
CA LEU A 91 62.03 -34.08 -18.19
C LEU A 91 61.04 -33.46 -17.18
N GLY A 92 59.97 -34.09 -16.69
CA GLY A 92 59.80 -35.49 -16.31
C GLY A 92 59.57 -35.54 -14.80
N SER A 93 58.31 -35.50 -14.38
CA SER A 93 57.69 -35.97 -13.11
C SER A 93 58.28 -35.61 -11.72
N ALA A 94 57.33 -35.19 -10.87
CA ALA A 94 57.21 -35.41 -9.42
C ALA A 94 58.25 -34.79 -8.46
N ASP A 95 57.78 -33.83 -7.65
CA ASP A 95 57.76 -33.95 -6.19
C ASP A 95 57.08 -32.70 -5.57
N THR A 96 55.92 -32.90 -4.96
CA THR A 96 55.25 -31.91 -4.10
C THR A 96 55.70 -32.13 -2.66
N PRO A 97 56.31 -31.14 -1.98
CA PRO A 97 56.47 -31.20 -0.53
C PRO A 97 55.21 -30.65 0.14
N THR A 98 54.52 -31.56 0.82
CA THR A 98 53.49 -31.35 1.84
C THR A 98 54.06 -30.56 3.02
N LEU A 99 53.53 -29.37 3.29
CA LEU A 99 53.63 -28.75 4.62
C LEU A 99 52.46 -27.78 4.84
N LEU A 100 51.45 -28.23 5.59
CA LEU A 100 50.77 -27.46 6.65
C LEU A 100 49.74 -28.35 7.35
N ASN A 101 50.27 -29.28 8.15
CA ASN A 101 49.53 -29.82 9.29
C ASN A 101 49.66 -28.84 10.44
N SER A 102 48.54 -28.23 10.81
CA SER A 102 48.05 -28.05 12.18
C SER A 102 47.20 -26.79 12.23
N LEU A 103 45.98 -26.90 12.74
CA LEU A 103 45.36 -25.94 13.64
C LEU A 103 44.16 -26.64 14.30
N ASP A 104 44.13 -26.52 15.62
CA ASP A 104 43.39 -27.33 16.58
C ASP A 104 41.86 -27.17 16.55
N LEU A 105 41.19 -28.24 17.00
CA LEU A 105 39.78 -28.33 17.37
C LEU A 105 39.40 -27.35 18.49
N ILE A 106 38.37 -26.50 18.28
CA ILE A 106 37.54 -25.99 19.39
C ILE A 106 36.06 -25.92 18.97
N SER A 107 35.23 -26.49 19.84
CA SER A 107 33.76 -26.60 19.83
C SER A 107 33.05 -25.31 20.29
N LEU A 108 31.88 -24.98 19.69
CA LEU A 108 30.57 -24.81 20.37
C LEU A 108 29.55 -23.96 19.56
N CYS A 109 28.37 -24.58 19.36
CA CYS A 109 26.98 -24.11 19.32
C CYS A 109 26.53 -22.89 18.47
N VAL A 110 25.56 -23.14 17.58
CA VAL A 110 24.73 -22.17 16.82
C VAL A 110 23.23 -22.51 17.01
N PRO A 111 22.29 -21.53 17.03
CA PRO A 111 20.85 -21.80 17.14
C PRO A 111 20.19 -22.26 15.81
N ALA A 112 19.02 -22.88 15.98
CA ALA A 112 18.19 -23.59 15.00
C ALA A 112 17.88 -22.84 13.69
N HIS A 113 18.34 -23.38 12.55
CA HIS A 113 17.54 -24.04 11.49
C HIS A 113 18.43 -24.27 10.25
N MET A 114 19.41 -25.18 10.34
CA MET A 114 20.29 -25.62 9.23
C MET A 114 20.48 -27.13 9.33
N PRO A 115 20.60 -27.87 8.21
CA PRO A 115 20.93 -29.30 8.25
C PRO A 115 22.26 -29.49 8.98
N GLU A 116 22.31 -30.45 9.91
CA GLU A 116 23.41 -30.62 10.88
C GLU A 116 24.79 -30.60 10.21
N LEU A 117 25.61 -29.61 10.57
CA LEU A 117 27.04 -29.55 10.23
C LEU A 117 27.78 -30.66 10.99
N HIS A 118 27.68 -31.89 10.51
CA HIS A 118 28.61 -32.94 10.87
C HIS A 118 29.98 -32.58 10.28
N VAL A 119 31.05 -32.75 11.06
CA VAL A 119 32.44 -32.60 10.60
C VAL A 119 32.66 -33.62 9.47
N ILE A 120 32.58 -33.16 8.23
CA ILE A 120 32.85 -34.01 7.07
C ILE A 120 34.37 -34.21 7.01
N HIS A 121 34.83 -35.38 7.43
CA HIS A 121 36.19 -35.83 7.16
C HIS A 121 36.30 -36.17 5.68
N TYR A 122 36.70 -35.21 4.86
CA TYR A 122 36.99 -35.47 3.46
C TYR A 122 38.42 -36.03 3.31
N THR A 123 38.56 -37.03 2.44
CA THR A 123 39.86 -37.52 1.97
C THR A 123 40.02 -37.05 0.53
N ASP A 124 41.23 -36.68 0.10
CA ASP A 124 41.51 -36.13 -1.25
C ASP A 124 41.15 -37.08 -2.42
N ASN A 125 40.63 -38.28 -2.13
CA ASN A 125 40.42 -39.36 -3.08
C ASN A 125 38.96 -39.54 -3.54
N GLN A 126 37.99 -38.77 -3.04
CA GLN A 126 36.57 -38.90 -3.43
C GLN A 126 35.98 -37.58 -3.96
N PRO A 127 35.27 -37.58 -5.11
CA PRO A 127 34.56 -36.40 -5.58
C PRO A 127 33.41 -36.04 -4.63
N LEU A 128 33.32 -34.76 -4.29
CA LEU A 128 32.29 -34.20 -3.41
C LEU A 128 30.96 -34.04 -4.15
N THR A 129 29.87 -34.40 -3.49
CA THR A 129 28.51 -34.02 -3.92
C THR A 129 28.35 -32.49 -3.84
N PRO A 130 27.43 -31.90 -4.61
CA PRO A 130 27.25 -30.46 -4.54
C PRO A 130 26.78 -29.92 -3.19
N GLU A 131 25.99 -30.68 -2.43
CA GLU A 131 25.59 -30.33 -1.07
C GLU A 131 26.80 -30.24 -0.14
N GLU A 132 27.73 -31.18 -0.25
CA GLU A 132 29.00 -31.16 0.48
C GLU A 132 29.89 -29.99 0.03
N GLN A 133 29.93 -29.69 -1.27
CA GLN A 133 30.64 -28.52 -1.81
C GLN A 133 30.05 -27.20 -1.25
N PHE A 134 28.72 -27.11 -1.12
CA PHE A 134 28.05 -25.96 -0.51
C PHE A 134 28.41 -25.81 0.96
N VAL A 135 28.40 -26.90 1.72
CA VAL A 135 28.80 -26.89 3.13
C VAL A 135 30.24 -26.38 3.27
N ILE A 136 31.17 -26.87 2.45
CA ILE A 136 32.58 -26.44 2.48
C ILE A 136 32.72 -24.96 2.09
N MET A 137 32.01 -24.51 1.05
CA MET A 137 32.01 -23.09 0.65
C MET A 137 31.46 -22.21 1.79
N HIS A 138 30.39 -22.64 2.46
CA HIS A 138 29.80 -21.90 3.55
C HIS A 138 30.71 -21.84 4.79
N LEU A 139 31.36 -22.95 5.13
CA LEU A 139 32.34 -22.99 6.23
C LEU A 139 33.51 -22.03 5.96
N HIS A 140 34.04 -22.01 4.73
CA HIS A 140 35.05 -21.03 4.34
C HIS A 140 34.55 -19.59 4.45
N GLU A 141 33.32 -19.30 4.01
CA GLU A 141 32.70 -17.99 4.15
C GLU A 141 32.57 -17.57 5.62
N GLU A 142 32.14 -18.48 6.50
CA GLU A 142 32.05 -18.24 7.95
C GLU A 142 33.41 -17.96 8.58
N GLU A 143 34.45 -18.72 8.22
CA GLU A 143 35.80 -18.46 8.70
C GLU A 143 36.31 -17.08 8.27
N ILE A 144 36.04 -16.69 7.03
CA ILE A 144 36.40 -15.36 6.52
C ILE A 144 35.58 -14.28 7.27
N ASN A 145 34.29 -14.52 7.53
CA ASN A 145 33.43 -13.63 8.34
C ASN A 145 33.91 -13.49 9.79
N LYS A 146 34.48 -14.54 10.39
CA LYS A 146 35.06 -14.47 11.75
C LYS A 146 36.36 -13.66 11.80
N LYS A 147 37.15 -13.67 10.71
CA LYS A 147 38.48 -13.02 10.65
C LYS A 147 38.44 -11.53 10.32
N GLU A 148 37.41 -11.04 9.62
CA GLU A 148 37.32 -9.62 9.28
C GLU A 148 35.94 -9.04 9.60
N ASN A 149 35.95 -7.82 10.15
CA ASN A 149 34.73 -7.13 10.60
C ASN A 149 33.95 -6.56 9.42
N SER A 150 32.62 -6.48 9.55
CA SER A 150 31.77 -5.73 8.61
C SER A 150 32.11 -4.23 8.60
N PRO A 151 32.04 -3.55 7.44
CA PRO A 151 32.30 -2.12 7.36
C PRO A 151 31.22 -1.31 8.08
N SER A 152 31.63 -0.26 8.79
CA SER A 152 30.70 0.73 9.35
C SER A 152 30.15 1.66 8.26
N SER A 153 29.08 2.39 8.55
CA SER A 153 28.54 3.39 7.62
C SER A 153 29.59 4.44 7.19
N ASN A 154 30.45 4.88 8.10
CA ASN A 154 31.56 5.79 7.79
C ASN A 154 32.65 5.13 6.93
N ASP A 155 32.91 3.83 7.12
CA ASP A 155 33.87 3.11 6.25
C ASP A 155 33.34 3.04 4.81
N ILE A 156 32.04 2.75 4.63
CA ILE A 156 31.38 2.72 3.33
C ILE A 156 31.44 4.09 2.66
N GLU A 157 31.08 5.16 3.38
CA GLU A 157 31.11 6.53 2.86
C GLU A 157 32.51 6.94 2.39
N ARG A 158 33.53 6.68 3.22
CA ARG A 158 34.93 6.97 2.89
C ARG A 158 35.43 6.14 1.72
N TYR A 159 35.09 4.84 1.70
CA TYR A 159 35.44 3.94 0.61
C TYR A 159 34.87 4.43 -0.72
N CYS A 160 33.56 4.71 -0.78
CA CYS A 160 32.91 5.27 -1.96
C CYS A 160 33.52 6.63 -2.36
N TYR A 161 33.83 7.50 -1.40
CA TYR A 161 34.49 8.76 -1.68
C TYR A 161 35.81 8.56 -2.45
N TYR A 162 36.67 7.62 -2.02
CA TYR A 162 37.94 7.38 -2.69
C TYR A 162 37.81 6.71 -4.05
N ILE A 163 36.78 5.88 -4.26
CA ILE A 163 36.48 5.35 -5.59
C ILE A 163 36.15 6.48 -6.56
N HIS A 164 35.25 7.39 -6.17
CA HIS A 164 34.77 8.43 -7.09
C HIS A 164 35.68 9.66 -7.19
N ASN A 165 36.50 9.93 -6.17
CA ASN A 165 37.27 11.18 -6.08
C ASN A 165 38.77 10.97 -5.80
N GLY A 166 39.17 9.75 -5.41
CA GLY A 166 40.55 9.45 -5.00
C GLY A 166 41.51 9.29 -6.16
N VAL A 167 41.02 8.80 -7.30
CA VAL A 167 41.78 8.57 -8.54
C VAL A 167 41.16 9.41 -9.66
N GLN A 168 41.99 10.06 -10.48
CA GLN A 168 41.52 10.89 -11.60
C GLN A 168 41.45 10.06 -12.89
N GLU A 169 40.55 10.41 -13.81
CA GLU A 169 40.34 9.67 -15.07
C GLU A 169 41.60 9.66 -15.95
N ASP A 170 42.37 10.74 -15.96
CA ASP A 170 43.62 10.87 -16.72
C ASP A 170 44.76 9.97 -16.20
N MET A 171 44.62 9.43 -14.99
CA MET A 171 45.55 8.47 -14.40
C MET A 171 45.26 7.02 -14.83
N LEU A 172 44.11 6.78 -15.47
CA LEU A 172 43.64 5.45 -15.82
C LEU A 172 44.13 5.04 -17.21
N ALA A 173 44.37 3.72 -17.38
CA ALA A 173 44.59 3.18 -18.71
C ALA A 173 43.30 3.34 -19.54
N PRO A 174 43.37 3.82 -20.79
CA PRO A 174 42.19 3.90 -21.63
C PRO A 174 41.72 2.50 -22.02
N GLN A 175 40.40 2.34 -22.19
CA GLN A 175 39.82 1.09 -22.67
C GLN A 175 40.37 0.73 -24.06
N ASP A 176 40.73 -0.53 -24.26
CA ASP A 176 41.13 -1.03 -25.57
C ASP A 176 39.95 -0.95 -26.54
N LYS A 177 40.17 -0.30 -27.69
CA LYS A 177 39.16 -0.08 -28.72
C LYS A 177 38.63 -1.40 -29.30
N GLU A 178 39.42 -2.47 -29.25
CA GLU A 178 39.00 -3.77 -29.77
C GLU A 178 37.95 -4.46 -28.89
N VAL A 179 37.89 -4.15 -27.60
CA VAL A 179 36.90 -4.76 -26.68
C VAL A 179 35.48 -4.44 -27.15
N MET A 180 35.24 -3.19 -27.53
CA MET A 180 33.93 -2.78 -28.05
C MET A 180 33.58 -3.50 -29.36
N ASN A 181 34.55 -3.71 -30.23
CA ASN A 181 34.35 -4.46 -31.47
C ASN A 181 33.98 -5.93 -31.19
N VAL A 182 34.61 -6.55 -30.19
CA VAL A 182 34.30 -7.93 -29.77
C VAL A 182 32.89 -8.01 -29.18
N ILE A 183 32.50 -7.07 -28.32
CA ILE A 183 31.14 -7.02 -27.74
C ILE A 183 30.10 -6.88 -28.84
N LEU A 184 30.28 -5.94 -29.76
CA LEU A 184 29.33 -5.70 -30.85
C LEU A 184 29.19 -6.91 -31.78
N LYS A 185 30.26 -7.69 -31.99
CA LYS A 185 30.21 -8.94 -32.79
C LYS A 185 29.34 -10.03 -32.17
N GLN A 186 29.10 -10.00 -30.86
CA GLN A 186 28.20 -10.95 -30.20
C GLN A 186 26.72 -10.59 -30.37
N ILE A 187 26.41 -9.38 -30.86
CA ILE A 187 25.06 -8.89 -31.04
C ILE A 187 24.58 -9.20 -32.47
N PRO A 188 23.39 -9.81 -32.66
CA PRO A 188 22.83 -10.05 -33.98
C PRO A 188 22.74 -8.78 -34.84
N ALA A 189 23.17 -8.87 -36.10
CA ALA A 189 23.28 -7.72 -37.01
C ALA A 189 21.96 -6.94 -37.22
N HIS A 190 20.81 -7.63 -37.17
CA HIS A 190 19.50 -6.99 -37.34
C HIS A 190 19.11 -6.07 -36.17
N LEU A 191 19.65 -6.31 -34.96
CA LEU A 191 19.44 -5.44 -33.80
C LEU A 191 20.33 -4.20 -33.89
N LEU A 192 21.57 -4.37 -34.35
CA LEU A 192 22.52 -3.27 -34.57
C LEU A 192 22.06 -2.31 -35.67
N ALA A 193 21.35 -2.82 -36.69
CA ALA A 193 20.84 -2.02 -37.79
C ALA A 193 19.47 -1.37 -37.51
N ASN A 194 18.87 -1.59 -36.34
CA ASN A 194 17.54 -1.08 -36.02
C ASN A 194 17.61 0.40 -35.54
N PRO A 195 17.00 1.36 -36.27
CA PRO A 195 17.05 2.78 -35.91
C PRO A 195 16.41 3.09 -34.54
N TYR A 196 15.39 2.32 -34.13
CA TYR A 196 14.72 2.54 -32.84
C TYR A 196 15.61 2.18 -31.63
N LEU A 197 16.66 1.37 -31.85
CA LEU A 197 17.58 0.93 -30.80
C LEU A 197 18.87 1.74 -30.78
N GLU A 198 19.05 2.70 -31.69
CA GLU A 198 20.28 3.47 -31.82
C GLU A 198 20.60 4.25 -30.53
N ASN A 199 19.60 4.93 -29.96
CA ASN A 199 19.77 5.65 -28.69
C ASN A 199 20.15 4.70 -27.54
N SER A 200 19.49 3.54 -27.44
CA SER A 200 19.85 2.53 -26.43
C SER A 200 21.28 2.03 -26.61
N LEU A 201 21.73 1.83 -27.85
CA LEU A 201 23.09 1.40 -28.16
C LEU A 201 24.13 2.46 -27.81
N VAL A 202 23.82 3.75 -27.99
CA VAL A 202 24.68 4.86 -27.52
C VAL A 202 24.77 4.85 -25.99
N CYS A 203 23.63 4.81 -25.29
CA CYS A 203 23.60 4.77 -23.83
C CYS A 203 24.39 3.57 -23.28
N LEU A 204 24.23 2.38 -23.85
CA LEU A 204 24.96 1.17 -23.44
C LEU A 204 26.47 1.31 -23.64
N LYS A 205 26.93 1.98 -24.71
CA LYS A 205 28.36 2.24 -24.92
C LYS A 205 28.92 3.19 -23.87
N GLU A 206 28.16 4.23 -23.52
CA GLU A 206 28.53 5.17 -22.46
C GLU A 206 28.56 4.50 -21.09
N GLU A 207 27.58 3.64 -20.80
CA GLU A 207 27.52 2.82 -19.58
C GLU A 207 28.74 1.90 -19.48
N ILE A 208 29.08 1.16 -20.53
CA ILE A 208 30.29 0.30 -20.55
C ILE A 208 31.56 1.12 -20.28
N LYS A 209 31.67 2.32 -20.86
CA LYS A 209 32.81 3.20 -20.61
C LYS A 209 32.85 3.66 -19.16
N ALA A 210 31.73 4.10 -18.61
CA ALA A 210 31.62 4.54 -17.22
C ALA A 210 31.98 3.40 -16.25
N ASP A 211 31.46 2.20 -16.49
CA ASP A 211 31.74 1.00 -15.70
C ASP A 211 33.21 0.60 -15.75
N TYR A 212 33.84 0.68 -16.92
CA TYR A 212 35.27 0.42 -17.05
C TYR A 212 36.10 1.36 -16.16
N LEU A 213 35.80 2.67 -16.20
CA LEU A 213 36.50 3.67 -15.40
C LEU A 213 36.29 3.46 -13.90
N ILE A 214 35.04 3.31 -13.45
CA ILE A 214 34.70 3.10 -12.04
C ILE A 214 35.32 1.79 -11.53
N SER A 215 35.28 0.72 -12.32
CA SER A 215 35.88 -0.56 -11.96
C SER A 215 37.39 -0.46 -11.77
N LEU A 216 38.08 0.28 -12.63
CA LEU A 216 39.52 0.47 -12.51
C LEU A 216 39.90 1.37 -11.33
N MET A 217 39.14 2.45 -11.09
CA MET A 217 39.29 3.28 -9.88
C MET A 217 39.10 2.45 -8.61
N LYS A 218 38.05 1.63 -8.57
CA LYS A 218 37.78 0.70 -7.47
C LYS A 218 38.92 -0.29 -7.27
N ALA A 219 39.42 -0.91 -8.34
CA ALA A 219 40.53 -1.85 -8.26
C ALA A 219 41.80 -1.21 -7.67
N ILE A 220 42.11 0.03 -8.05
CA ILE A 220 43.24 0.79 -7.49
C ILE A 220 43.02 1.06 -5.99
N VAL A 221 41.82 1.51 -5.60
CA VAL A 221 41.47 1.75 -4.18
C VAL A 221 41.57 0.46 -3.37
N ASP A 222 40.96 -0.62 -3.84
CA ASP A 222 40.99 -1.94 -3.19
C ASP A 222 42.43 -2.42 -2.98
N TYR A 223 43.26 -2.27 -4.02
CA TYR A 223 44.67 -2.65 -3.96
C TYR A 223 45.46 -1.84 -2.93
N ILE A 224 45.24 -0.52 -2.87
CA ILE A 224 45.89 0.35 -1.87
C ILE A 224 45.44 -0.04 -0.46
N LEU A 225 44.15 -0.35 -0.29
CA LEU A 225 43.56 -0.76 0.99
C LEU A 225 43.95 -2.19 1.42
N MET A 226 44.62 -2.97 0.58
CA MET A 226 45.30 -4.20 1.05
C MET A 226 46.41 -3.89 2.06
N ASP A 227 46.93 -2.66 2.08
CA ASP A 227 47.95 -2.21 3.03
C ASP A 227 47.30 -1.72 4.35
N PRO A 228 47.55 -2.39 5.50
CA PRO A 228 46.96 -1.99 6.77
C PRO A 228 47.30 -0.55 7.19
N ALA A 229 48.50 -0.06 6.82
CA ALA A 229 48.91 1.31 7.14
C ALA A 229 48.06 2.34 6.39
N GLU A 230 47.65 2.03 5.15
CA GLU A 230 46.77 2.91 4.38
C GLU A 230 45.33 2.87 4.88
N ARG A 231 44.85 1.71 5.33
CA ARG A 231 43.55 1.60 6.01
C ARG A 231 43.48 2.49 7.24
N GLU A 232 44.52 2.47 8.08
CA GLU A 232 44.62 3.36 9.23
C GLU A 232 44.69 4.84 8.82
N ARG A 233 45.53 5.19 7.83
CA ARG A 233 45.71 6.57 7.36
C ARG A 233 44.43 7.17 6.77
N LEU A 234 43.69 6.38 5.99
CA LEU A 234 42.46 6.81 5.32
C LEU A 234 41.22 6.70 6.22
N LEU A 235 41.39 6.13 7.42
CA LEU A 235 40.34 5.85 8.40
C LEU A 235 39.26 4.93 7.82
N ILE A 236 39.69 3.89 7.11
CA ILE A 236 38.83 2.83 6.56
C ILE A 236 39.20 1.53 7.26
N ARG A 237 38.40 1.17 8.26
CA ARG A 237 38.65 -0.02 9.09
C ARG A 237 38.30 -1.30 8.38
N SER A 238 37.32 -1.31 7.50
CA SER A 238 36.94 -2.49 6.70
C SER A 238 36.29 -2.04 5.39
N THR A 239 36.36 -2.88 4.36
CA THR A 239 35.79 -2.62 3.04
C THR A 239 34.59 -3.53 2.77
N PRO A 240 33.60 -3.09 1.97
CA PRO A 240 32.53 -3.96 1.51
C PRO A 240 33.08 -5.20 0.80
N ARG A 241 32.55 -6.37 1.16
CA ARG A 241 32.93 -7.62 0.49
C ARG A 241 32.03 -7.85 -0.73
N PRO A 242 32.59 -8.34 -1.85
CA PRO A 242 31.75 -8.80 -2.95
C PRO A 242 30.90 -9.98 -2.48
N PHE A 243 29.73 -10.14 -3.10
CA PHE A 243 28.90 -11.31 -2.87
C PHE A 243 29.69 -12.58 -3.21
N PRO A 244 29.71 -13.61 -2.34
CA PRO A 244 30.51 -14.81 -2.57
C PRO A 244 30.04 -15.54 -3.82
N GLN A 245 30.95 -15.76 -4.76
CA GLN A 245 30.69 -16.56 -5.96
C GLN A 245 30.92 -18.03 -5.64
N ARG A 246 29.85 -18.81 -5.65
CA ARG A 246 29.90 -20.26 -5.39
C ARG A 246 29.97 -21.01 -6.71
N VAL A 247 31.01 -21.82 -6.88
CA VAL A 247 31.21 -22.63 -8.09
C VAL A 247 31.16 -24.10 -7.71
N ILE A 248 30.11 -24.78 -8.14
CA ILE A 248 29.95 -26.21 -7.96
C ILE A 248 30.60 -26.92 -9.14
N ARG A 249 31.37 -27.96 -8.86
CA ARG A 249 31.95 -28.88 -9.85
C ARG A 249 31.13 -30.16 -9.94
N ALA A 250 31.09 -30.74 -11.14
CA ALA A 250 30.34 -31.95 -11.45
C ALA A 250 30.75 -33.16 -10.57
N PRO A 251 29.86 -34.15 -10.35
CA PRO A 251 28.54 -34.32 -10.99
C PRO A 251 27.41 -33.48 -10.36
N VAL A 252 26.54 -32.92 -11.21
CA VAL A 252 25.39 -32.05 -10.83
C VAL A 252 24.09 -32.87 -10.95
N PRO A 253 23.62 -33.53 -9.88
CA PRO A 253 22.55 -34.54 -9.97
C PRO A 253 21.16 -33.94 -10.24
N TRP A 254 20.98 -32.63 -10.10
CA TRP A 254 19.70 -31.94 -10.35
C TRP A 254 19.57 -31.35 -11.76
N HIS A 255 20.50 -31.61 -12.68
CA HIS A 255 20.41 -31.05 -14.03
C HIS A 255 19.06 -31.37 -14.70
N SER A 256 18.65 -32.64 -14.67
CA SER A 256 17.36 -33.08 -15.20
C SER A 256 16.18 -32.40 -14.49
N SER A 257 16.20 -32.35 -13.15
CA SER A 257 15.15 -31.69 -12.37
C SER A 257 15.06 -30.18 -12.65
N TYR A 258 16.20 -29.52 -12.86
CA TYR A 258 16.25 -28.13 -13.28
C TYR A 258 15.68 -27.94 -14.70
N GLU A 259 16.05 -28.79 -15.66
CA GLU A 259 15.52 -28.72 -17.01
C GLU A 259 14.01 -28.95 -17.05
N GLU A 260 13.51 -29.92 -16.27
CA GLU A 260 12.08 -30.17 -16.10
C GLU A 260 11.35 -28.96 -15.50
N ALA A 261 11.85 -28.41 -14.40
CA ALA A 261 11.26 -27.23 -13.76
C ALA A 261 11.33 -25.99 -14.65
N LYS A 262 12.43 -25.79 -15.37
CA LYS A 262 12.60 -24.70 -16.34
C LYS A 262 11.59 -24.84 -17.47
N SER A 263 11.49 -26.02 -18.09
CA SER A 263 10.54 -26.30 -19.16
C SER A 263 9.10 -26.10 -18.70
N TRP A 264 8.76 -26.55 -17.48
CA TRP A 264 7.44 -26.33 -16.91
C TRP A 264 7.14 -24.84 -16.75
N ASN A 265 8.06 -24.05 -16.18
CA ASN A 265 7.90 -22.61 -16.02
C ASN A 265 7.75 -21.88 -17.38
N GLU A 266 8.58 -22.21 -18.37
CA GLU A 266 8.49 -21.62 -19.72
C GLU A 266 7.15 -21.91 -20.41
N ASN A 267 6.50 -23.03 -20.06
CA ASN A 267 5.23 -23.45 -20.65
C ASN A 267 3.98 -23.05 -19.85
N SER A 268 4.13 -22.78 -18.55
CA SER A 268 2.99 -22.57 -17.63
C SER A 268 3.01 -21.25 -16.85
N LEU A 269 4.15 -20.55 -16.77
CA LEU A 269 4.22 -19.26 -16.07
C LEU A 269 3.86 -18.12 -17.02
N PHE A 270 2.60 -17.73 -17.05
CA PHE A 270 2.11 -16.70 -17.97
C PHE A 270 2.31 -15.26 -17.48
N THR A 271 2.62 -15.06 -16.19
CA THR A 271 2.83 -13.73 -15.58
C THR A 271 3.97 -12.94 -16.23
N VAL A 272 4.95 -13.63 -16.82
CA VAL A 272 6.08 -13.00 -17.53
C VAL A 272 5.73 -12.50 -18.93
N ASN A 273 4.53 -12.79 -19.43
CA ASN A 273 4.10 -12.30 -20.73
C ASN A 273 3.91 -10.77 -20.70
N PRO A 274 4.47 -10.00 -21.66
CA PRO A 274 4.36 -8.54 -21.67
C PRO A 274 2.94 -7.98 -21.65
N LEU A 275 1.95 -8.76 -22.12
CA LEU A 275 0.54 -8.36 -22.08
C LEU A 275 -0.01 -8.31 -20.65
N MET A 276 0.47 -9.16 -19.74
CA MET A 276 0.08 -9.09 -18.32
C MET A 276 0.52 -7.76 -17.70
N TYR A 277 1.75 -7.34 -17.99
CA TYR A 277 2.25 -6.02 -17.57
C TYR A 277 1.44 -4.89 -18.20
N THR A 278 1.14 -4.98 -19.49
CA THR A 278 0.36 -3.95 -20.21
C THR A 278 -1.04 -3.79 -19.61
N LEU A 279 -1.73 -4.89 -19.31
CA LEU A 279 -3.04 -4.88 -18.63
C LEU A 279 -2.95 -4.28 -17.23
N GLN A 280 -1.88 -4.59 -16.49
CA GLN A 280 -1.67 -4.03 -15.16
C GLN A 280 -1.42 -2.52 -15.23
N GLN A 281 -0.61 -2.04 -16.18
CA GLN A 281 -0.38 -0.62 -16.38
C GLN A 281 -1.65 0.11 -16.80
N LEU A 282 -2.46 -0.47 -17.69
CA LEU A 282 -3.76 0.07 -18.06
C LEU A 282 -4.64 0.29 -16.82
N TRP A 283 -4.78 -0.73 -15.97
CA TRP A 283 -5.57 -0.61 -14.74
C TRP A 283 -5.04 0.49 -13.82
N LEU A 284 -3.74 0.47 -13.54
CA LEU A 284 -3.11 1.41 -12.61
C LEU A 284 -3.23 2.86 -13.08
N SER A 285 -3.06 3.10 -14.38
CA SER A 285 -3.08 4.45 -14.95
C SER A 285 -4.48 5.00 -15.20
N GLU A 286 -5.44 4.16 -15.62
CA GLU A 286 -6.75 4.65 -16.11
C GLU A 286 -7.95 4.25 -15.25
N TYR A 287 -7.85 3.23 -14.40
CA TYR A 287 -9.03 2.66 -13.69
C TYR A 287 -8.84 2.50 -12.18
N SER A 288 -7.64 2.69 -11.64
CA SER A 288 -7.33 2.50 -10.21
C SER A 288 -8.12 3.43 -9.26
N TYR A 289 -8.53 4.60 -9.76
CA TYR A 289 -9.35 5.57 -9.03
C TYR A 289 -10.84 5.20 -9.02
N LEU A 290 -11.29 4.29 -9.89
CA LEU A 290 -12.71 3.98 -10.02
C LEU A 290 -13.25 3.34 -8.73
N ARG A 291 -14.47 3.71 -8.35
CA ARG A 291 -15.20 3.19 -7.18
C ARG A 291 -16.65 2.91 -7.55
N PHE A 292 -17.23 1.88 -6.94
CA PHE A 292 -18.67 1.62 -7.04
C PHE A 292 -19.48 2.65 -6.24
N VAL A 293 -18.90 3.23 -5.19
CA VAL A 293 -19.52 4.31 -4.41
C VAL A 293 -18.51 5.44 -4.23
N ARG A 294 -18.88 6.64 -4.68
CA ARG A 294 -18.05 7.85 -4.58
C ARG A 294 -18.52 8.67 -3.37
N THR A 295 -17.94 8.38 -2.21
CA THR A 295 -18.35 8.96 -0.92
C THR A 295 -18.03 10.45 -0.80
N GLU A 296 -16.99 10.94 -1.49
CA GLU A 296 -16.69 12.38 -1.57
C GLU A 296 -17.85 13.17 -2.21
N GLU A 297 -18.43 12.66 -3.30
CA GLU A 297 -19.61 13.27 -3.94
C GLU A 297 -20.81 13.32 -3.00
N MET A 298 -20.99 12.29 -2.16
CA MET A 298 -22.07 12.24 -1.17
C MET A 298 -21.88 13.24 -0.03
N LEU A 299 -20.63 13.41 0.43
CA LEU A 299 -20.29 14.37 1.50
C LEU A 299 -20.39 15.83 1.03
N CYS A 300 -20.10 16.10 -0.25
CA CYS A 300 -20.26 17.43 -0.83
C CYS A 300 -21.70 17.77 -1.24
N GLY A 301 -22.61 16.78 -1.23
CA GLY A 301 -24.01 16.96 -1.59
C GLY A 301 -24.88 17.49 -0.45
N ASP A 302 -26.19 17.56 -0.71
CA ASP A 302 -27.20 18.04 0.24
C ASP A 302 -27.59 16.95 1.25
N LEU A 303 -26.78 16.79 2.30
CA LEU A 303 -27.13 15.94 3.45
C LEU A 303 -27.99 16.72 4.47
N PRO A 304 -28.94 16.07 5.19
CA PRO A 304 -29.31 14.64 5.14
C PRO A 304 -30.27 14.28 3.98
N LEU A 305 -30.22 13.01 3.55
CA LEU A 305 -31.07 12.46 2.48
C LEU A 305 -32.25 11.67 3.02
N LEU A 306 -33.30 11.51 2.23
CA LEU A 306 -34.30 10.46 2.49
C LEU A 306 -33.66 9.06 2.29
N PRO A 307 -34.11 8.01 3.01
CA PRO A 307 -33.57 6.66 2.85
C PRO A 307 -33.64 6.11 1.43
N THR A 308 -34.69 6.46 0.67
CA THR A 308 -34.82 6.09 -0.74
C THR A 308 -33.81 6.83 -1.62
N GLU A 309 -33.62 8.13 -1.41
CA GLU A 309 -32.65 8.95 -2.16
C GLU A 309 -31.22 8.46 -1.92
N PHE A 310 -30.90 8.06 -0.69
CA PHE A 310 -29.59 7.49 -0.36
C PHE A 310 -29.31 6.20 -1.15
N VAL A 311 -30.31 5.30 -1.23
CA VAL A 311 -30.21 4.08 -2.04
C VAL A 311 -30.07 4.41 -3.52
N ASP A 312 -30.86 5.35 -4.04
CA ASP A 312 -30.83 5.77 -5.44
C ASP A 312 -29.45 6.32 -5.85
N VAL A 313 -28.82 7.11 -4.97
CA VAL A 313 -27.46 7.64 -5.20
C VAL A 313 -26.45 6.50 -5.31
N ILE A 314 -26.48 5.54 -4.39
CA ILE A 314 -25.56 4.39 -4.40
C ILE A 314 -25.79 3.51 -5.62
N GLN A 315 -27.05 3.19 -5.94
CA GLN A 315 -27.39 2.40 -7.13
C GLN A 315 -26.93 3.08 -8.41
N ARG A 316 -27.12 4.40 -8.52
CA ARG A 316 -26.64 5.19 -9.66
C ARG A 316 -25.11 5.11 -9.78
N HIS A 317 -24.36 5.34 -8.70
CA HIS A 317 -22.89 5.23 -8.71
C HIS A 317 -22.43 3.84 -9.17
N CYS A 318 -23.08 2.80 -8.66
CA CYS A 318 -22.82 1.41 -8.99
C CYS A 318 -23.07 1.10 -10.47
N VAL A 319 -24.20 1.57 -11.03
CA VAL A 319 -24.53 1.41 -12.47
C VAL A 319 -23.52 2.12 -13.35
N GLU A 320 -23.20 3.38 -13.06
CA GLU A 320 -22.21 4.16 -13.83
C GLU A 320 -20.84 3.49 -13.83
N ALA A 321 -20.38 3.00 -12.66
CA ALA A 321 -19.12 2.29 -12.53
C ALA A 321 -19.14 0.98 -13.34
N ARG A 322 -20.25 0.21 -13.27
CA ARG A 322 -20.44 -1.02 -14.04
C ARG A 322 -20.42 -0.76 -15.55
N GLU A 323 -21.06 0.31 -16.02
CA GLU A 323 -21.04 0.71 -17.43
C GLU A 323 -19.63 1.05 -17.90
N ILE A 324 -18.82 1.74 -17.08
CA ILE A 324 -17.42 1.99 -17.40
C ILE A 324 -16.64 0.67 -17.53
N LEU A 325 -16.84 -0.26 -16.60
CA LEU A 325 -16.17 -1.56 -16.65
C LEU A 325 -16.56 -2.38 -17.90
N GLN A 326 -17.86 -2.43 -18.21
CA GLN A 326 -18.40 -3.22 -19.33
C GLN A 326 -18.12 -2.61 -20.70
N ASN A 327 -18.26 -1.29 -20.83
CA ASN A 327 -18.23 -0.61 -22.12
C ASN A 327 -16.87 0.02 -22.45
N LYS A 328 -15.97 0.16 -21.46
CA LYS A 328 -14.63 0.72 -21.67
C LYS A 328 -13.53 -0.25 -21.25
N TRP A 329 -13.43 -0.59 -19.95
CA TRP A 329 -12.30 -1.35 -19.43
C TRP A 329 -12.12 -2.72 -20.11
N ILE A 330 -13.16 -3.57 -20.10
CA ILE A 330 -13.08 -4.92 -20.67
C ILE A 330 -12.85 -4.87 -22.21
N PRO A 331 -13.56 -4.02 -22.99
CA PRO A 331 -13.26 -3.82 -24.40
C PRO A 331 -11.83 -3.34 -24.67
N THR A 332 -11.29 -2.42 -23.89
CA THR A 332 -9.89 -1.96 -24.03
C THR A 332 -8.89 -3.05 -23.69
N CYS A 333 -9.16 -3.89 -22.68
CA CYS A 333 -8.36 -5.08 -22.44
C CYS A 333 -8.39 -6.02 -23.66
N ALA A 334 -9.56 -6.26 -24.26
CA ALA A 334 -9.68 -7.09 -25.45
C ALA A 334 -8.95 -6.49 -26.66
N SER A 335 -8.99 -5.17 -26.87
CA SER A 335 -8.29 -4.53 -27.99
C SER A 335 -6.77 -4.71 -27.89
N ILE A 336 -6.19 -4.66 -26.68
CA ILE A 336 -4.76 -4.95 -26.46
C ILE A 336 -4.39 -6.34 -27.00
N PHE A 337 -5.23 -7.37 -26.76
CA PHE A 337 -4.98 -8.71 -27.29
C PHE A 337 -5.13 -8.78 -28.81
N LEU A 338 -6.06 -8.02 -29.40
CA LEU A 338 -6.23 -7.97 -30.86
C LEU A 338 -5.03 -7.31 -31.54
N ASP A 339 -4.57 -6.18 -31.01
CA ASP A 339 -3.46 -5.39 -31.56
C ASP A 339 -2.13 -6.15 -31.45
N GLU A 340 -1.92 -6.86 -30.34
CA GLU A 340 -0.68 -7.55 -30.02
C GLU A 340 -0.78 -9.07 -30.21
N LYS A 341 -1.57 -9.52 -31.19
CA LYS A 341 -1.84 -10.94 -31.47
C LYS A 341 -0.59 -11.81 -31.51
N ARG A 342 0.52 -11.29 -32.06
CA ARG A 342 1.80 -12.01 -32.16
C ARG A 342 2.35 -12.46 -30.80
N LYS A 343 2.05 -11.74 -29.72
CA LYS A 343 2.56 -12.00 -28.36
C LYS A 343 1.85 -13.15 -27.63
N TRP A 344 0.75 -13.68 -28.16
CA TRP A 344 0.01 -14.78 -27.52
C TRP A 344 -0.52 -15.85 -28.48
N ILE A 345 -0.60 -15.59 -29.79
CA ILE A 345 -1.18 -16.55 -30.76
C ILE A 345 -0.45 -17.90 -30.80
N HIS A 346 0.83 -17.94 -30.41
CA HIS A 346 1.61 -19.17 -30.33
C HIS A 346 1.14 -20.13 -29.22
N PHE A 347 0.27 -19.67 -28.30
CA PHE A 347 -0.40 -20.54 -27.34
C PHE A 347 -1.63 -21.25 -27.93
N ALA A 348 -2.15 -20.75 -29.05
CA ALA A 348 -3.30 -21.35 -29.72
C ALA A 348 -2.89 -22.67 -30.41
N PRO A 349 -3.77 -23.68 -30.44
CA PRO A 349 -3.56 -24.89 -31.22
C PRO A 349 -3.33 -24.54 -32.70
N GLN A 350 -2.33 -25.17 -33.34
CA GLN A 350 -2.03 -24.93 -34.75
C GLN A 350 -2.90 -25.80 -35.67
N ASN A 351 -3.27 -26.99 -35.19
CA ASN A 351 -4.14 -27.95 -35.87
C ASN A 351 -5.26 -28.43 -34.94
N ASP A 352 -6.32 -29.03 -35.52
CA ASP A 352 -7.49 -29.54 -34.76
C ASP A 352 -7.16 -30.68 -33.77
N TYR A 353 -5.98 -31.28 -33.88
CA TYR A 353 -5.50 -32.33 -32.96
C TYR A 353 -4.72 -31.78 -31.76
N ASP A 354 -4.34 -30.50 -31.78
CA ASP A 354 -3.56 -29.89 -30.71
C ASP A 354 -4.45 -29.55 -29.51
N SER A 355 -3.93 -29.78 -28.30
CA SER A 355 -4.65 -29.47 -27.06
C SER A 355 -4.82 -27.96 -26.85
N PRO A 356 -6.04 -27.46 -26.53
CA PRO A 356 -6.26 -26.05 -26.23
C PRO A 356 -5.82 -25.65 -24.81
N GLN A 357 -5.33 -26.60 -23.99
CA GLN A 357 -5.02 -26.37 -22.57
C GLN A 357 -4.06 -25.18 -22.34
N ARG A 358 -3.11 -24.95 -23.25
CA ARG A 358 -2.13 -23.86 -23.10
C ARG A 358 -2.77 -22.49 -23.25
N ILE A 359 -3.58 -22.28 -24.29
CA ILE A 359 -4.31 -21.02 -24.48
C ILE A 359 -5.36 -20.82 -23.38
N GLU A 360 -6.01 -21.89 -22.93
CA GLU A 360 -6.96 -21.81 -21.80
C GLU A 360 -6.27 -21.41 -20.50
N SER A 361 -5.10 -21.97 -20.21
CA SER A 361 -4.33 -21.62 -19.01
C SER A 361 -3.78 -20.18 -19.08
N TYR A 362 -3.40 -19.73 -20.28
CA TYR A 362 -3.00 -18.35 -20.52
C TYR A 362 -4.15 -17.38 -20.22
N PHE A 363 -5.32 -17.58 -20.82
CA PHE A 363 -6.48 -16.71 -20.59
C PHE A 363 -7.06 -16.86 -19.18
N SER A 364 -6.93 -18.02 -18.53
CA SER A 364 -7.22 -18.17 -17.10
C SER A 364 -6.31 -17.29 -16.22
N SER A 365 -5.04 -17.11 -16.61
CA SER A 365 -4.13 -16.18 -15.93
C SER A 365 -4.52 -14.72 -16.17
N VAL A 366 -4.96 -14.38 -17.39
CA VAL A 366 -5.50 -13.04 -17.72
C VAL A 366 -6.74 -12.75 -16.88
N ALA A 367 -7.68 -13.70 -16.84
CA ALA A 367 -8.89 -13.59 -16.06
C ALA A 367 -8.60 -13.46 -14.56
N THR A 368 -7.60 -14.18 -14.05
CA THR A 368 -7.12 -14.04 -12.66
C THR A 368 -6.63 -12.63 -12.39
N LEU A 369 -5.78 -12.07 -13.26
CA LEU A 369 -5.26 -10.70 -13.11
C LEU A 369 -6.40 -9.67 -13.09
N MET A 370 -7.30 -9.73 -14.06
CA MET A 370 -8.45 -8.82 -14.13
C MET A 370 -9.42 -9.02 -12.95
N SER A 371 -9.58 -10.25 -12.47
CA SER A 371 -10.39 -10.54 -11.28
C SER A 371 -9.78 -9.92 -10.02
N LEU A 372 -8.44 -9.94 -9.87
CA LEU A 372 -7.76 -9.28 -8.75
C LEU A 372 -7.96 -7.76 -8.79
N GLN A 373 -7.91 -7.15 -9.97
CA GLN A 373 -8.19 -5.73 -10.18
C GLN A 373 -9.62 -5.36 -9.78
N LEU A 374 -10.61 -6.09 -10.30
CA LEU A 374 -12.02 -5.93 -9.95
C LEU A 374 -12.27 -6.13 -8.44
N ARG A 375 -11.70 -7.17 -7.85
CA ARG A 375 -11.79 -7.42 -6.40
C ARG A 375 -11.19 -6.27 -5.60
N GLY A 376 -10.05 -5.73 -6.02
CA GLY A 376 -9.45 -4.54 -5.39
C GLY A 376 -10.40 -3.34 -5.41
N MET A 377 -11.05 -3.07 -6.54
CA MET A 377 -12.06 -2.00 -6.63
C MET A 377 -13.26 -2.22 -5.69
N VAL A 378 -13.76 -3.46 -5.57
CA VAL A 378 -14.84 -3.79 -4.63
C VAL A 378 -14.40 -3.54 -3.19
N VAL A 379 -13.22 -4.02 -2.79
CA VAL A 379 -12.69 -3.83 -1.44
C VAL A 379 -12.52 -2.35 -1.12
N ASN A 380 -11.91 -1.58 -2.01
CA ASN A 380 -11.74 -0.14 -1.81
C ASN A 380 -13.11 0.57 -1.68
N SER A 381 -14.11 0.17 -2.48
CA SER A 381 -15.45 0.77 -2.41
C SER A 381 -16.18 0.44 -1.09
N LEU A 382 -16.00 -0.78 -0.55
CA LEU A 382 -16.54 -1.17 0.75
C LEU A 382 -15.85 -0.42 1.89
N GLU A 383 -14.52 -0.25 1.80
CA GLU A 383 -13.73 0.50 2.77
C GLU A 383 -14.11 1.98 2.78
N ASP A 384 -14.21 2.60 1.61
CA ASP A 384 -14.63 4.00 1.45
C ASP A 384 -16.05 4.21 2.02
N LEU A 385 -16.99 3.31 1.71
CA LEU A 385 -18.36 3.39 2.25
C LEU A 385 -18.37 3.17 3.77
N LEU A 386 -17.64 2.21 4.33
CA LEU A 386 -17.54 2.04 5.78
C LEU A 386 -16.92 3.28 6.45
N ALA A 387 -15.90 3.90 5.83
CA ALA A 387 -15.28 5.12 6.33
C ALA A 387 -16.27 6.30 6.38
N PHE A 388 -17.20 6.38 5.42
CA PHE A 388 -18.31 7.34 5.45
C PHE A 388 -19.21 7.13 6.69
N PHE A 389 -19.50 5.88 7.07
CA PHE A 389 -20.25 5.58 8.29
C PHE A 389 -19.45 5.79 9.58
N MET A 390 -18.12 5.66 9.54
CA MET A 390 -17.24 5.87 10.70
C MET A 390 -17.26 7.31 11.23
N ILE A 391 -17.78 8.28 10.46
CA ILE A 391 -18.07 9.65 10.91
C ILE A 391 -19.00 9.64 12.14
N TYR A 392 -19.87 8.62 12.25
CA TYR A 392 -20.88 8.50 13.31
C TYR A 392 -20.54 7.49 14.41
N LYS A 393 -19.27 7.06 14.50
CA LYS A 393 -18.85 5.99 15.44
C LYS A 393 -19.14 6.28 16.92
N ASP A 394 -19.25 7.55 17.32
CA ASP A 394 -19.48 7.96 18.71
C ASP A 394 -20.96 7.80 19.13
N GLY A 395 -21.82 7.44 18.18
CA GLY A 395 -23.23 7.15 18.40
C GLY A 395 -24.09 8.40 18.61
N SER A 396 -25.37 8.17 18.87
CA SER A 396 -26.38 9.22 19.10
C SER A 396 -26.89 9.24 20.54
N ASP A 397 -26.24 8.51 21.45
CA ASP A 397 -26.69 8.45 22.83
C ASP A 397 -26.47 9.78 23.56
N PHE A 398 -27.51 10.30 24.19
CA PHE A 398 -27.49 11.55 24.93
C PHE A 398 -28.11 11.42 26.32
N THR A 399 -27.58 12.19 27.26
CA THR A 399 -28.22 12.45 28.57
C THR A 399 -29.44 13.34 28.38
N GLU A 400 -30.59 12.92 28.88
CA GLU A 400 -31.84 13.69 28.85
C GLU A 400 -31.79 14.89 29.81
N PRO A 401 -32.45 16.02 29.49
CA PRO A 401 -33.22 16.29 28.27
C PRO A 401 -32.33 16.56 27.05
N TYR A 402 -32.88 16.39 25.85
CA TYR A 402 -32.19 16.77 24.61
C TYR A 402 -31.78 18.25 24.65
N GLN A 403 -30.55 18.53 24.26
CA GLN A 403 -29.99 19.88 24.18
C GLN A 403 -29.64 20.17 22.73
N ASP A 404 -30.01 21.37 22.28
CA ASP A 404 -29.71 21.82 20.93
C ASP A 404 -28.20 21.85 20.67
N MET A 405 -27.82 21.57 19.43
CA MET A 405 -26.42 21.52 18.98
C MET A 405 -25.57 20.47 19.70
N LYS A 406 -26.15 19.35 20.15
CA LYS A 406 -25.37 18.24 20.70
C LYS A 406 -24.54 17.50 19.66
N PHE A 407 -25.01 17.45 18.41
CA PHE A 407 -24.39 16.72 17.31
C PHE A 407 -24.01 17.70 16.20
N PHE A 408 -22.71 18.01 16.08
CA PHE A 408 -22.16 18.94 15.08
C PHE A 408 -21.74 18.28 13.77
N VAL A 409 -22.05 17.00 13.60
CA VAL A 409 -21.82 16.27 12.34
C VAL A 409 -23.03 16.45 11.42
N PRO A 410 -22.86 16.58 10.09
CA PRO A 410 -23.98 16.51 9.16
C PRO A 410 -24.73 15.19 9.32
N GLN A 411 -26.06 15.21 9.38
CA GLN A 411 -26.87 13.98 9.46
C GLN A 411 -26.85 13.27 8.10
N MET A 412 -26.98 11.96 8.11
CA MET A 412 -27.00 11.15 6.88
C MET A 412 -28.42 10.95 6.37
N LEU A 413 -29.33 10.53 7.25
CA LEU A 413 -30.69 10.09 6.87
C LEU A 413 -31.78 10.86 7.61
N ILE A 414 -32.83 11.23 6.89
CA ILE A 414 -34.07 11.75 7.46
C ILE A 414 -35.00 10.58 7.79
N VAL A 415 -35.51 10.52 9.02
CA VAL A 415 -36.51 9.54 9.46
C VAL A 415 -37.71 10.27 10.03
N LYS A 416 -38.90 10.01 9.50
CA LYS A 416 -40.12 10.70 9.92
C LYS A 416 -40.69 10.07 11.18
N LEU A 417 -41.32 10.88 12.01
CA LEU A 417 -42.12 10.42 13.14
C LEU A 417 -43.59 10.50 12.78
N ASN A 418 -44.30 9.38 12.94
CA ASN A 418 -45.73 9.28 12.71
C ASN A 418 -46.47 8.62 13.87
N VAL A 419 -47.79 8.80 13.91
CA VAL A 419 -48.66 8.22 14.93
C VAL A 419 -49.30 6.95 14.38
N GLU A 420 -48.99 5.82 14.99
CA GLU A 420 -49.71 4.55 14.80
C GLU A 420 -50.33 4.19 16.16
N GLU A 421 -51.60 4.57 16.35
CA GLU A 421 -52.25 4.54 17.67
C GLU A 421 -52.08 3.20 18.40
N PRO A 422 -51.68 3.20 19.68
CA PRO A 422 -51.41 4.34 20.57
C PRO A 422 -49.94 4.84 20.60
N LYS A 423 -49.11 4.51 19.60
CA LYS A 423 -47.65 4.70 19.64
C LYS A 423 -47.17 5.71 18.60
N ILE A 424 -45.98 6.26 18.87
CA ILE A 424 -45.20 6.99 17.88
C ILE A 424 -44.25 5.99 17.22
N VAL A 425 -44.24 5.96 15.90
CA VAL A 425 -43.41 5.06 15.08
C VAL A 425 -42.49 5.86 14.17
N PHE A 426 -41.39 5.24 13.78
CA PHE A 426 -40.45 5.77 12.80
C PHE A 426 -40.88 5.35 11.40
N GLU A 427 -40.86 6.27 10.43
CA GLU A 427 -41.14 6.00 9.03
C GLU A 427 -39.98 6.49 8.14
N PRO A 428 -39.22 5.59 7.49
CA PRO A 428 -39.27 4.14 7.68
C PRO A 428 -38.81 3.73 9.09
N SER A 429 -39.13 2.50 9.50
CA SER A 429 -38.68 1.96 10.77
C SER A 429 -37.15 1.88 10.83
N LEU A 430 -36.58 1.89 12.04
CA LEU A 430 -35.13 1.77 12.20
C LEU A 430 -34.60 0.44 11.63
N LYS A 431 -35.39 -0.63 11.68
CA LYS A 431 -35.04 -1.91 11.04
C LYS A 431 -35.00 -1.78 9.51
N GLU A 432 -35.99 -1.12 8.92
CA GLU A 432 -35.98 -0.86 7.47
C GLU A 432 -34.80 0.03 7.08
N CYS A 433 -34.41 1.01 7.91
CA CYS A 433 -33.19 1.79 7.69
C CYS A 433 -31.94 0.89 7.66
N TRP A 434 -31.81 -0.07 8.58
CA TRP A 434 -30.73 -1.05 8.57
C TRP A 434 -30.75 -1.91 7.30
N ASP A 435 -31.91 -2.42 6.92
CA ASP A 435 -32.06 -3.26 5.73
C ASP A 435 -31.66 -2.48 4.46
N LEU A 436 -32.02 -1.18 4.36
CA LEU A 436 -31.61 -0.30 3.26
C LEU A 436 -30.09 -0.05 3.24
N ILE A 437 -29.50 0.29 4.39
CA ILE A 437 -28.06 0.55 4.51
C ILE A 437 -27.24 -0.71 4.20
N SER A 438 -27.63 -1.86 4.77
CA SER A 438 -26.95 -3.13 4.52
C SER A 438 -27.12 -3.58 3.06
N HIS A 439 -28.25 -3.29 2.43
CA HIS A 439 -28.47 -3.52 1.01
C HIS A 439 -27.49 -2.71 0.13
N CYS A 440 -27.16 -1.48 0.52
CA CYS A 440 -26.20 -0.66 -0.21
C CYS A 440 -24.79 -1.29 -0.27
N PHE A 441 -24.36 -1.96 0.79
CA PHE A 441 -23.11 -2.73 0.77
C PHE A 441 -23.19 -3.93 -0.17
N ARG A 442 -24.33 -4.63 -0.20
CA ARG A 442 -24.57 -5.74 -1.13
C ARG A 442 -24.66 -5.27 -2.58
N GLU A 443 -25.09 -4.04 -2.81
CA GLU A 443 -25.18 -3.45 -4.16
C GLU A 443 -23.82 -3.37 -4.84
N ILE A 444 -22.77 -3.03 -4.08
CA ILE A 444 -21.39 -3.00 -4.56
C ILE A 444 -20.98 -4.38 -5.11
N LEU A 445 -21.27 -5.44 -4.35
CA LEU A 445 -20.94 -6.81 -4.75
C LEU A 445 -21.71 -7.19 -6.01
N ARG A 446 -23.04 -6.98 -6.01
CA ARG A 446 -23.94 -7.27 -7.14
C ARG A 446 -23.49 -6.57 -8.43
N SER A 447 -23.02 -5.33 -8.31
CA SER A 447 -22.57 -4.53 -9.47
C SER A 447 -21.28 -5.04 -10.09
N ALA A 448 -20.47 -5.76 -9.32
CA ALA A 448 -19.25 -6.42 -9.79
C ALA A 448 -19.50 -7.83 -10.35
N GLU A 449 -20.70 -8.39 -10.18
CA GLU A 449 -21.03 -9.72 -10.67
C GLU A 449 -21.30 -9.74 -12.19
N GLU A 450 -21.11 -10.92 -12.78
CA GLU A 450 -21.39 -11.22 -14.19
C GLU A 450 -20.61 -10.37 -15.20
N LEU A 451 -19.55 -9.69 -14.76
CA LEU A 451 -18.63 -9.01 -15.67
C LEU A 451 -17.91 -10.06 -16.55
N PRO A 452 -17.93 -9.93 -17.88
CA PRO A 452 -17.39 -10.95 -18.76
C PRO A 452 -15.86 -10.96 -18.74
N LYS A 453 -15.26 -12.14 -18.91
CA LYS A 453 -13.83 -12.23 -19.23
C LYS A 453 -13.57 -11.72 -20.66
N VAL A 454 -12.33 -11.32 -20.93
CA VAL A 454 -11.92 -10.85 -22.27
C VAL A 454 -12.16 -11.91 -23.36
N GLU A 455 -12.10 -13.20 -23.01
CA GLU A 455 -12.39 -14.29 -23.95
C GLU A 455 -13.78 -14.16 -24.60
N LYS A 456 -14.77 -13.59 -23.91
CA LYS A 456 -16.13 -13.44 -24.47
C LYS A 456 -16.17 -12.47 -25.65
N ILE A 457 -15.29 -11.46 -25.66
CA ILE A 457 -15.15 -10.51 -26.76
C ILE A 457 -14.24 -11.09 -27.84
N LEU A 458 -13.11 -11.69 -27.45
CA LEU A 458 -12.13 -12.25 -28.39
C LEU A 458 -12.66 -13.48 -29.15
N PHE A 459 -13.47 -14.29 -28.49
CA PHE A 459 -13.99 -15.55 -29.01
C PHE A 459 -15.52 -15.65 -28.82
N PRO A 460 -16.34 -14.91 -29.61
CA PRO A 460 -17.80 -14.89 -29.43
C PRO A 460 -18.47 -16.26 -29.62
N GLN A 461 -17.80 -17.20 -30.30
CA GLN A 461 -18.29 -18.57 -30.52
C GLN A 461 -18.03 -19.50 -29.32
N LEU A 462 -17.23 -19.08 -28.35
CA LEU A 462 -16.87 -19.88 -27.18
C LEU A 462 -18.08 -20.00 -26.25
N LYS A 463 -18.65 -21.21 -26.15
CA LYS A 463 -19.76 -21.52 -25.26
C LYS A 463 -19.23 -22.25 -24.03
N ARG A 464 -18.83 -21.49 -23.02
CA ARG A 464 -18.39 -21.97 -21.71
C ARG A 464 -19.14 -21.25 -20.60
N ASP A 465 -19.44 -21.99 -19.53
CA ASP A 465 -20.18 -21.45 -18.39
C ASP A 465 -19.30 -20.56 -17.49
N ASP A 466 -17.98 -20.71 -17.58
CA ASP A 466 -17.00 -20.01 -16.74
C ASP A 466 -16.40 -18.75 -17.39
N LEU A 467 -17.21 -17.96 -18.12
CA LEU A 467 -16.75 -16.77 -18.84
C LEU A 467 -16.99 -15.44 -18.10
N THR A 468 -17.08 -15.49 -16.78
CA THR A 468 -17.21 -14.31 -15.92
C THR A 468 -15.96 -14.13 -15.04
N LEU A 469 -15.65 -12.87 -14.74
CA LEU A 469 -14.61 -12.51 -13.80
C LEU A 469 -15.04 -12.86 -12.38
N ARG A 470 -14.06 -13.23 -11.55
CA ARG A 470 -14.29 -13.51 -10.13
C ARG A 470 -14.27 -12.21 -9.35
N THR A 471 -15.25 -12.02 -8.48
CA THR A 471 -15.36 -10.85 -7.58
C THR A 471 -15.57 -11.30 -6.14
N VAL A 472 -15.67 -10.37 -5.19
CA VAL A 472 -15.96 -10.64 -3.78
C VAL A 472 -17.39 -11.16 -3.62
N LYS A 473 -17.56 -12.23 -2.86
CA LYS A 473 -18.87 -12.87 -2.61
C LYS A 473 -19.41 -12.61 -1.20
N PRO A 474 -20.75 -12.66 -1.01
CA PRO A 474 -21.37 -12.37 0.29
C PRO A 474 -21.01 -13.36 1.41
N ASP A 475 -20.59 -14.58 1.06
CA ASP A 475 -20.18 -15.64 1.99
C ASP A 475 -18.70 -15.51 2.43
N GLU A 476 -17.94 -14.58 1.85
CA GLU A 476 -16.57 -14.33 2.27
C GLU A 476 -16.51 -13.65 3.65
N LEU A 477 -15.59 -14.11 4.50
CA LEU A 477 -15.31 -13.51 5.81
C LEU A 477 -15.02 -12.00 5.70
N LEU A 478 -14.31 -11.61 4.65
CA LEU A 478 -14.01 -10.21 4.34
C LEU A 478 -15.26 -9.33 4.30
N PHE A 479 -16.31 -9.76 3.60
CA PHE A 479 -17.56 -8.99 3.50
C PHE A 479 -18.30 -8.98 4.83
N SER A 480 -18.34 -10.11 5.53
CA SER A 480 -18.99 -10.23 6.84
C SER A 480 -18.36 -9.28 7.87
N ASP A 481 -17.04 -9.11 7.85
CA ASP A 481 -16.34 -8.17 8.73
C ASP A 481 -16.73 -6.71 8.49
N TYR A 482 -16.96 -6.30 7.23
CA TYR A 482 -17.45 -4.96 6.91
C TYR A 482 -18.87 -4.74 7.43
N VAL A 483 -19.76 -5.71 7.23
CA VAL A 483 -21.15 -5.63 7.69
C VAL A 483 -21.23 -5.62 9.23
N ASN A 484 -20.43 -6.42 9.91
CA ASN A 484 -20.39 -6.44 11.38
C ASN A 484 -19.92 -5.10 11.96
N LYS A 485 -18.89 -4.47 11.36
CA LYS A 485 -18.42 -3.13 11.77
C LYS A 485 -19.51 -2.08 11.54
N LEU A 486 -20.21 -2.16 10.42
CA LEU A 486 -21.33 -1.27 10.09
C LEU A 486 -22.48 -1.43 11.10
N GLU A 487 -22.80 -2.67 11.48
CA GLU A 487 -23.85 -2.98 12.47
C GLU A 487 -23.53 -2.33 13.83
N MET A 488 -22.28 -2.43 14.30
CA MET A 488 -21.86 -1.78 15.54
C MET A 488 -22.08 -0.26 15.52
N ILE A 489 -21.75 0.40 14.40
CA ILE A 489 -21.96 1.84 14.23
C ILE A 489 -23.46 2.14 14.23
N PHE A 490 -24.25 1.36 13.48
CA PHE A 490 -25.69 1.52 13.38
C PHE A 490 -26.39 1.40 14.74
N GLU A 491 -26.09 0.35 15.51
CA GLU A 491 -26.66 0.10 16.84
C GLU A 491 -26.37 1.25 17.83
N SER A 492 -25.18 1.84 17.77
CA SER A 492 -24.86 3.02 18.59
C SER A 492 -25.65 4.28 18.20
N ASN A 493 -26.12 4.35 16.95
CA ASN A 493 -26.82 5.50 16.38
C ASN A 493 -28.34 5.42 16.44
N ILE A 494 -28.94 4.26 16.78
CA ILE A 494 -30.39 4.15 16.99
C ILE A 494 -30.84 4.56 18.41
N LEU A 495 -29.91 4.62 19.37
CA LEU A 495 -30.22 4.94 20.77
C LEU A 495 -30.78 6.36 20.94
N GLY A 496 -30.21 7.34 20.24
CA GLY A 496 -30.68 8.73 20.24
C GLY A 496 -32.12 8.85 19.76
N PRO A 497 -32.46 8.37 18.54
CA PRO A 497 -33.83 8.34 18.05
C PRO A 497 -34.83 7.72 19.03
N GLN A 498 -34.48 6.57 19.61
CA GLN A 498 -35.33 5.88 20.60
C GLN A 498 -35.51 6.69 21.89
N LYS A 499 -34.42 7.29 22.43
CA LYS A 499 -34.49 8.16 23.61
C LYS A 499 -35.30 9.41 23.34
N TYR A 500 -35.21 10.00 22.16
CA TYR A 500 -35.94 11.23 21.83
C TYR A 500 -37.46 11.07 21.90
N LEU A 501 -38.00 9.87 21.67
CA LEU A 501 -39.44 9.59 21.87
C LEU A 501 -39.91 9.87 23.30
N ASN A 502 -39.02 9.87 24.30
CA ASN A 502 -39.37 10.22 25.68
C ASN A 502 -39.85 11.66 25.82
N VAL A 503 -39.42 12.58 24.95
CA VAL A 503 -39.90 13.98 24.92
C VAL A 503 -41.42 14.04 24.70
N TYR A 504 -41.97 13.08 23.96
CA TYR A 504 -43.40 13.01 23.65
C TYR A 504 -44.23 12.23 24.68
N LYS A 505 -43.60 11.55 25.66
CA LYS A 505 -44.33 10.78 26.69
C LYS A 505 -45.34 11.63 27.47
N LYS A 506 -45.05 12.91 27.71
CA LYS A 506 -45.98 13.84 28.36
C LYS A 506 -47.29 14.06 27.58
N TYR A 507 -47.33 13.72 26.30
CA TYR A 507 -48.50 13.82 25.43
C TYR A 507 -49.19 12.47 25.18
N SER A 508 -48.84 11.42 25.94
CA SER A 508 -49.42 10.07 25.78
C SER A 508 -50.95 10.05 25.82
N ASN A 509 -51.56 10.96 26.57
CA ASN A 509 -53.01 11.06 26.66
C ASN A 509 -53.66 11.47 25.34
N LEU A 510 -52.96 12.19 24.46
CA LEU A 510 -53.43 12.54 23.12
C LEU A 510 -53.30 11.37 22.13
N LEU A 511 -52.42 10.40 22.43
CA LEU A 511 -52.17 9.23 21.59
C LEU A 511 -53.10 8.06 21.96
N ASN A 512 -53.43 7.94 23.24
CA ASN A 512 -54.38 6.95 23.74
C ASN A 512 -55.81 7.48 23.58
N ASN A 513 -56.74 6.66 23.09
CA ASN A 513 -58.19 6.97 23.04
C ASN A 513 -58.83 7.29 24.41
N ASN A 514 -58.04 7.32 25.49
CA ASN A 514 -58.43 7.78 26.80
C ASN A 514 -58.74 9.28 26.85
N ALA A 515 -58.24 10.12 25.93
CA ALA A 515 -58.69 11.51 25.88
C ALA A 515 -60.21 11.63 25.63
N GLN A 516 -60.81 10.69 24.90
CA GLN A 516 -62.27 10.61 24.71
C GLN A 516 -62.98 10.27 26.04
N GLN A 517 -62.44 9.32 26.80
CA GLN A 517 -62.99 8.85 28.07
C GLN A 517 -62.82 9.91 29.17
N ASP A 518 -61.64 10.52 29.28
CA ASP A 518 -61.30 11.63 30.18
C ASP A 518 -62.09 12.91 29.86
N VAL A 519 -62.53 13.11 28.61
CA VAL A 519 -63.51 14.16 28.29
C VAL A 519 -64.88 13.73 28.78
N THR A 520 -65.31 12.49 28.56
CA THR A 520 -66.66 11.99 28.88
C THR A 520 -66.93 11.87 30.38
N ASP A 521 -65.97 11.37 31.16
CA ASP A 521 -66.05 11.29 32.63
C ASP A 521 -65.97 12.68 33.29
N PHE A 522 -65.45 13.66 32.56
CA PHE A 522 -65.23 15.03 33.01
C PHE A 522 -66.32 16.04 32.58
N LEU A 523 -67.26 15.66 31.72
CA LEU A 523 -68.50 16.43 31.45
C LEU A 523 -69.41 16.62 32.69
N LYS A 524 -68.88 16.37 33.90
CA LYS A 524 -69.56 16.43 35.21
C LYS A 524 -69.04 17.57 36.10
N GLU A 525 -67.96 18.28 35.78
CA GLU A 525 -67.36 19.34 36.63
C GLU A 525 -66.89 20.59 35.85
N ASP A 526 -66.92 21.77 36.52
CA ASP A 526 -66.81 23.15 36.03
C ASP A 526 -65.68 23.46 35.00
N HIS A 527 -66.00 24.31 34.01
CA HIS A 527 -65.56 24.09 32.63
C HIS A 527 -64.66 25.18 31.99
N SER A 528 -64.61 26.40 32.53
CA SER A 528 -63.90 27.53 31.87
C SER A 528 -62.36 27.47 31.93
N LEU A 529 -61.78 26.95 33.01
CA LEU A 529 -60.32 26.93 33.25
C LEU A 529 -59.55 25.95 32.33
N ARG A 530 -60.25 25.00 31.69
CA ARG A 530 -59.63 23.92 30.93
C ARG A 530 -59.45 24.23 29.43
N ILE A 531 -60.28 25.09 28.85
CA ILE A 531 -60.09 25.57 27.46
C ILE A 531 -58.76 26.32 27.33
N ASP A 532 -58.41 27.10 28.36
CA ASP A 532 -57.12 27.80 28.45
C ASP A 532 -55.96 26.82 28.56
N SER A 533 -56.10 25.73 29.33
CA SER A 533 -55.07 24.69 29.41
C SER A 533 -54.83 23.95 28.09
N LEU A 534 -55.88 23.66 27.31
CA LEU A 534 -55.76 23.04 25.98
C LEU A 534 -55.14 24.00 24.96
N THR A 535 -55.47 25.29 25.06
CA THR A 535 -54.86 26.33 24.23
C THR A 535 -53.36 26.48 24.54
N LYS A 536 -52.98 26.39 25.83
CA LYS A 536 -51.58 26.37 26.26
C LYS A 536 -50.85 25.12 25.76
N LEU A 537 -51.47 23.94 25.87
CA LEU A 537 -50.92 22.68 25.38
C LEU A 537 -50.67 22.70 23.88
N LYS A 538 -51.62 23.19 23.08
CA LYS A 538 -51.44 23.36 21.62
C LYS A 538 -50.27 24.29 21.31
N ARG A 539 -50.13 25.40 22.03
CA ARG A 539 -49.00 26.33 21.85
C ARG A 539 -47.66 25.68 22.21
N GLU A 540 -47.64 24.85 23.25
CA GLU A 540 -46.46 24.08 23.65
C GLU A 540 -46.05 23.09 22.56
N ILE A 541 -46.99 22.32 21.99
CA ILE A 541 -46.71 21.36 20.90
C ILE A 541 -46.20 22.09 19.65
N MET A 542 -46.81 23.22 19.28
CA MET A 542 -46.35 24.04 18.13
C MET A 542 -44.95 24.63 18.34
N SER A 543 -44.46 24.72 19.57
CA SER A 543 -43.12 25.23 19.89
C SER A 543 -42.03 24.15 19.91
N MET A 544 -42.39 22.89 19.66
CA MET A 544 -41.42 21.80 19.65
C MET A 544 -40.59 21.75 18.38
N HIS A 545 -39.46 21.05 18.46
CA HIS A 545 -38.57 20.86 17.32
C HIS A 545 -39.30 20.19 16.15
N VAL A 546 -39.16 20.82 14.99
CA VAL A 546 -39.64 20.31 13.70
C VAL A 546 -38.68 19.28 13.14
N THR A 547 -37.37 19.56 13.24
CA THR A 547 -36.29 18.63 12.89
C THR A 547 -35.35 18.44 14.07
N VAL A 548 -34.82 17.23 14.24
CA VAL A 548 -34.00 16.87 15.40
C VAL A 548 -32.73 16.14 14.94
N PRO A 549 -31.56 16.79 14.98
CA PRO A 549 -30.30 16.16 14.60
C PRO A 549 -29.79 15.21 15.70
N LEU A 550 -29.52 13.96 15.32
CA LEU A 550 -29.11 12.84 16.17
C LEU A 550 -28.00 12.02 15.51
N ALA A 551 -26.80 12.62 15.41
CA ALA A 551 -25.64 12.04 14.73
C ALA A 551 -25.97 11.57 13.31
N MET A 552 -26.11 10.26 13.08
CA MET A 552 -26.46 9.67 11.78
C MET A 552 -27.86 10.06 11.27
N PHE A 553 -28.82 10.25 12.18
CA PHE A 553 -30.22 10.47 11.82
C PHE A 553 -30.67 11.91 12.08
N CYS A 554 -31.53 12.43 11.21
CA CYS A 554 -32.33 13.61 11.43
C CYS A 554 -33.80 13.18 11.57
N LEU A 555 -34.42 13.39 12.73
CA LEU A 555 -35.85 13.11 12.86
C LEU A 555 -36.66 14.26 12.29
N ASP A 556 -37.61 13.93 11.43
CA ASP A 556 -38.66 14.85 10.96
C ASP A 556 -39.93 14.63 11.80
N ALA A 557 -40.25 15.61 12.63
CA ALA A 557 -41.39 15.59 13.54
C ALA A 557 -42.55 16.48 13.07
N VAL A 558 -42.50 17.04 11.85
CA VAL A 558 -43.55 17.94 11.31
C VAL A 558 -44.92 17.30 11.45
N GLN A 559 -45.07 16.11 10.85
CA GLN A 559 -46.36 15.41 10.77
C GLN A 559 -46.87 14.99 12.15
N LEU A 560 -45.99 14.48 13.01
CA LEU A 560 -46.33 14.16 14.40
C LEU A 560 -46.83 15.38 15.18
N ASN A 561 -46.13 16.51 15.08
CA ASN A 561 -46.49 17.74 15.79
C ASN A 561 -47.83 18.29 15.29
N GLU A 562 -48.05 18.27 13.97
CA GLU A 562 -49.32 18.66 13.36
C GLU A 562 -50.48 17.77 13.82
N GLU A 563 -50.30 16.44 13.82
CA GLU A 563 -51.29 15.48 14.27
C GLU A 563 -51.65 15.69 15.76
N LEU A 564 -50.66 15.87 16.62
CA LEU A 564 -50.89 16.19 18.04
C LEU A 564 -51.62 17.53 18.22
N CYS A 565 -51.34 18.53 17.39
CA CYS A 565 -52.06 19.80 17.39
C CYS A 565 -53.52 19.64 16.93
N ILE A 566 -53.78 18.82 15.91
CA ILE A 566 -55.13 18.50 15.41
C ILE A 566 -55.93 17.78 16.50
N ARG A 567 -55.34 16.76 17.14
CA ARG A 567 -55.99 16.04 18.26
C ARG A 567 -56.33 16.97 19.42
N THR A 568 -55.39 17.84 19.81
CA THR A 568 -55.62 18.84 20.86
C THR A 568 -56.75 19.81 20.48
N GLN A 569 -56.81 20.22 19.21
CA GLN A 569 -57.85 21.10 18.68
C GLN A 569 -59.22 20.42 18.68
N ASN A 570 -59.31 19.16 18.25
CA ASN A 570 -60.55 18.38 18.27
C ASN A 570 -61.12 18.23 19.70
N LEU A 571 -60.25 18.02 20.70
CA LEU A 571 -60.67 17.98 22.10
C LEU A 571 -61.23 19.32 22.58
N LYS A 572 -60.58 20.43 22.20
CA LYS A 572 -61.04 21.79 22.52
C LYS A 572 -62.40 22.10 21.89
N ASP A 573 -62.58 21.73 20.63
CA ASP A 573 -63.82 22.01 19.89
C ASP A 573 -65.00 21.22 20.48
N ARG A 574 -64.79 19.94 20.84
CA ARG A 574 -65.81 19.14 21.54
C ARG A 574 -66.21 19.72 22.90
N LEU A 575 -65.24 20.22 23.68
CA LEU A 575 -65.52 20.85 24.97
C LEU A 575 -66.30 22.17 24.78
N THR A 576 -65.94 22.95 23.76
CA THR A 576 -66.63 24.20 23.41
C THR A 576 -68.06 23.94 22.95
N GLU A 577 -68.29 22.91 22.14
CA GLU A 577 -69.63 22.51 21.68
C GLU A 577 -70.51 22.06 22.85
N PHE A 578 -69.97 21.28 23.78
CA PHE A 578 -70.68 20.87 25.00
C PHE A 578 -71.12 22.09 25.83
N GLU A 579 -70.20 23.01 26.11
CA GLU A 579 -70.49 24.27 26.82
C GLU A 579 -71.57 25.10 26.15
N VAL A 580 -71.53 25.20 24.81
CA VAL A 580 -72.54 25.91 24.04
C VAL A 580 -73.91 25.23 24.16
N MET A 581 -73.96 23.90 24.18
CA MET A 581 -75.21 23.14 24.36
C MET A 581 -75.79 23.32 25.77
N GLU A 582 -74.98 23.20 26.83
CA GLU A 582 -75.40 23.43 28.21
C GLU A 582 -75.93 24.86 28.41
N ASN A 583 -75.20 25.87 27.92
CA ASN A 583 -75.62 27.27 27.99
C ASN A 583 -76.94 27.49 27.24
N ARG A 584 -77.14 26.85 26.08
CA ARG A 584 -78.42 26.91 25.35
C ARG A 584 -79.56 26.29 26.15
N GLU A 585 -79.33 25.19 26.86
CA GLU A 585 -80.35 24.53 27.68
C GLU A 585 -80.70 25.32 28.94
N SER A 586 -79.69 25.85 29.63
CA SER A 586 -79.87 26.78 30.76
C SER A 586 -80.62 28.03 30.35
N ASN A 587 -80.28 28.67 29.22
CA ASN A 587 -81.00 29.82 28.70
C ASN A 587 -82.46 29.50 28.35
N LYS A 588 -82.75 28.30 27.81
CA LYS A 588 -84.14 27.84 27.62
C LYS A 588 -84.89 27.70 28.94
N ARG A 589 -84.27 27.12 29.97
CA ARG A 589 -84.87 27.04 31.33
C ARG A 589 -85.13 28.42 31.92
N TYR A 590 -84.19 29.35 31.84
CA TYR A 590 -84.37 30.71 32.33
C TYR A 590 -85.46 31.46 31.56
N MET A 591 -85.54 31.31 30.24
CA MET A 591 -86.64 31.87 29.46
C MET A 591 -88.00 31.31 29.91
N LEU A 592 -88.13 29.98 30.04
CA LEU A 592 -89.36 29.35 30.52
C LEU A 592 -89.75 29.81 31.93
N LEU A 593 -88.77 29.93 32.83
CA LEU A 593 -88.98 30.45 34.18
C LEU A 593 -89.43 31.92 34.15
N SER A 594 -88.83 32.74 33.29
CA SER A 594 -89.24 34.14 33.11
C SER A 594 -90.66 34.25 32.54
N CYS A 595 -91.03 33.39 31.58
CA CYS A 595 -92.38 33.33 31.05
C CYS A 595 -93.39 32.88 32.10
N MET A 596 -93.03 31.94 32.97
CA MET A 596 -93.86 31.53 34.11
C MET A 596 -94.02 32.64 35.15
N ILE A 597 -92.95 33.37 35.48
CA ILE A 597 -93.01 34.51 36.40
C ILE A 597 -93.87 35.64 35.82
N VAL A 598 -93.71 35.95 34.52
CA VAL A 598 -94.55 36.95 33.84
C VAL A 598 -96.01 36.50 33.79
N ALA A 599 -96.29 35.21 33.59
CA ALA A 599 -97.65 34.67 33.65
C ALA A 599 -98.27 34.76 35.06
N VAL A 600 -97.49 34.50 36.12
CA VAL A 600 -97.94 34.61 37.53
C VAL A 600 -98.09 36.07 37.99
N CYS A 601 -97.40 37.02 37.36
CA CYS A 601 -97.54 38.46 37.65
C CYS A 601 -98.65 39.16 36.82
N MET A 602 -99.27 38.45 35.86
CA MET A 602 -100.38 38.98 35.04
C MET A 602 -101.77 38.45 35.42
N ASP A 603 -101.84 37.52 36.38
CA ASP A 603 -103.05 37.18 37.15
C ASP A 603 -103.05 37.93 38.50
#